data_AF-A0A183VF02-F1
#
_entry.id   AF-A0A183VF02-F1
#
_cell.length_a   1.000
_cell.length_b   1.000
_cell.length_c   1.000
_cell.angle_alpha   90.00
_cell.angle_beta   90.00
_cell.angle_gamma   90.00
#
_symmetry.space_group_name_H-M   'P 1'
#
loop_
_entity.id
_entity.type
_entity.pdbx_description
1 polymer ?
#
loop_
_entity_poly.entity_id
_entity_poly.type
_entity_poly.pdbx_seq_one_letter_code
_entity_poly.pdbx_strand_id
1 'polypeptide(L)'
;MNEVVPSEEDVEPFYEPLGLYVKPYARLNISLSLPPLKQPGQSISNWDLMEKIKRAVSPIQLSSIRVVMSTLEMVRFEAELPNRKILNKVIKALEGYSLKVVGFFEPLKVRASEAKSDFPTRHDWDEFFRTAKGMDELKPGERPDTIYFAKLPSNWFMDESDKDNSLPSEKVLRRVFEQFGKVRCVDIPICDPYRKQMSSDISGIKVTGFSFGQVLSFSFLKLGLFVFSLMIEKC
;
A
#
# COMPACT_ATOMS: atom_id res chain seq x y z
N MET A 1 15.50 7.53 20.06
CA MET A 1 14.46 6.79 19.31
C MET A 1 15.06 5.44 19.05
N ASN A 2 14.53 4.38 19.66
CA ASN A 2 15.00 3.02 19.38
C ASN A 2 14.46 2.65 18.00
N GLU A 3 15.34 2.65 16.99
CA GLU A 3 15.03 2.03 15.72
C GLU A 3 14.71 0.56 16.01
N VAL A 4 13.44 0.18 15.83
CA VAL A 4 13.04 -1.22 15.86
C VAL A 4 13.62 -1.82 14.60
N VAL A 5 14.83 -2.38 14.70
CA VAL A 5 15.43 -3.19 13.64
C VAL A 5 14.41 -4.27 13.30
N PRO A 6 13.93 -4.37 12.04
CA PRO A 6 13.03 -5.44 11.66
C PRO A 6 13.69 -6.78 11.98
N SER A 7 13.04 -7.63 12.77
CA SER A 7 13.53 -9.00 12.99
C SER A 7 13.60 -9.72 11.64
N GLU A 8 14.64 -10.52 11.40
CA GLU A 8 14.82 -11.26 10.13
C GLU A 8 13.60 -12.12 9.74
N GLU A 9 12.75 -12.51 10.72
CA GLU A 9 11.52 -13.28 10.49
C GLU A 9 10.36 -12.50 9.83
N ASP A 10 10.49 -11.17 9.72
CA ASP A 10 9.44 -10.23 9.29
C ASP A 10 9.62 -9.77 7.83
N VAL A 11 10.65 -10.24 7.12
CA VAL A 11 10.95 -9.85 5.73
C VAL A 11 10.98 -11.05 4.81
N GLU A 12 10.62 -10.85 3.55
CA GLU A 12 10.65 -11.86 2.50
C GLU A 12 11.63 -11.42 1.40
N PRO A 13 12.39 -12.36 0.80
CA PRO A 13 13.33 -12.03 -0.27
C PRO A 13 12.56 -11.49 -1.48
N PHE A 14 12.98 -10.33 -1.97
CA PHE A 14 12.44 -9.71 -3.19
C PHE A 14 13.40 -9.90 -4.36
N TYR A 15 14.68 -9.61 -4.15
CA TYR A 15 15.72 -9.88 -5.14
C TYR A 15 17.07 -10.05 -4.43
N GLU A 16 17.38 -11.31 -4.11
CA GLU A 16 18.57 -11.69 -3.32
C GLU A 16 19.91 -11.23 -3.91
N PRO A 17 20.13 -11.23 -5.25
CA PRO A 17 21.42 -10.79 -5.80
C PRO A 17 21.77 -9.32 -5.51
N LEU A 18 20.79 -8.48 -5.16
CA LEU A 18 21.01 -7.09 -4.71
C LEU A 18 20.70 -6.92 -3.21
N GLY A 19 20.47 -8.01 -2.47
CA GLY A 19 20.08 -7.96 -1.07
C GLY A 19 18.77 -7.21 -0.83
N LEU A 20 17.84 -7.23 -1.79
CA LEU A 20 16.56 -6.55 -1.66
C LEU A 20 15.53 -7.47 -1.00
N TYR A 21 14.89 -6.96 0.05
CA TYR A 21 13.85 -7.64 0.82
C TYR A 21 12.63 -6.74 0.96
N VAL A 22 11.46 -7.35 1.08
CA VAL A 22 10.19 -6.65 1.30
C VAL A 22 9.58 -7.10 2.62
N LYS A 23 8.94 -6.17 3.32
CA LYS A 23 8.14 -6.49 4.50
C LYS A 23 6.67 -6.69 4.08
N PRO A 24 6.14 -7.92 4.08
CA PRO A 24 4.74 -8.15 3.75
C PRO A 24 3.85 -7.55 4.84
N TYR A 25 2.78 -6.86 4.43
CA TYR A 25 1.73 -6.41 5.32
C TYR A 25 0.40 -7.05 4.93
N ALA A 26 -0.55 -7.06 5.86
CA ALA A 26 -1.91 -7.51 5.58
C ALA A 26 -2.91 -6.42 5.96
N ARG A 27 -3.98 -6.30 5.16
CA ARG A 27 -5.10 -5.42 5.47
C ARG A 27 -6.30 -6.24 5.93
N LEU A 28 -7.02 -5.68 6.89
CA LEU A 28 -8.17 -6.28 7.54
C LEU A 28 -9.36 -5.32 7.46
N ASN A 29 -10.50 -5.82 7.01
CA ASN A 29 -11.78 -5.14 7.09
C ASN A 29 -12.49 -5.54 8.37
N ILE A 30 -12.86 -4.55 9.19
CA ILE A 30 -13.62 -4.73 10.43
C ILE A 30 -14.95 -4.00 10.29
N SER A 31 -16.07 -4.70 10.41
CA SER A 31 -17.41 -4.14 10.30
C SER A 31 -18.19 -4.31 11.59
N LEU A 32 -18.88 -3.26 12.01
CA LEU A 32 -19.77 -3.28 13.17
C LEU A 32 -21.15 -2.80 12.74
N SER A 33 -22.16 -3.61 13.02
CA SER A 33 -23.56 -3.19 12.89
C SER A 33 -23.96 -2.37 14.11
N LEU A 34 -24.46 -1.17 13.88
CA LEU A 34 -24.96 -0.27 14.91
C LEU A 34 -26.46 -0.53 15.15
N PRO A 35 -26.92 -0.58 16.41
CA PRO A 35 -28.34 -0.66 16.73
C PRO A 35 -29.05 0.66 16.40
N PRO A 36 -30.38 0.62 16.18
CA PRO A 36 -31.15 1.83 15.96
C PRO A 36 -31.04 2.77 17.18
N LEU A 37 -30.77 4.05 16.91
CA LEU A 37 -30.71 5.09 17.92
C LEU A 37 -32.13 5.33 18.47
N LYS A 38 -32.38 4.89 19.71
CA LYS A 38 -33.72 4.98 20.33
C LYS A 38 -33.96 6.32 21.00
N GLN A 39 -32.91 7.04 21.39
CA GLN A 39 -33.00 8.31 22.12
C GLN A 39 -32.35 9.46 21.33
N PRO A 40 -32.98 10.65 21.27
CA PRO A 40 -32.36 11.82 20.67
C PRO A 40 -31.09 12.22 21.42
N GLY A 41 -30.00 12.49 20.69
CA GLY A 41 -28.68 12.81 21.26
C GLY A 41 -27.78 11.59 21.52
N GLN A 42 -28.30 10.37 21.36
CA GLN A 42 -27.50 9.16 21.43
C GLN A 42 -26.57 9.04 20.22
N SER A 43 -25.27 8.86 20.45
CA SER A 43 -24.27 8.72 19.39
C SER A 43 -23.18 7.74 19.81
N ILE A 44 -22.50 7.17 18.81
CA ILE A 44 -21.36 6.26 19.02
C ILE A 44 -20.12 6.93 18.42
N SER A 45 -19.06 7.07 19.22
CA SER A 45 -17.80 7.63 18.74
C SER A 45 -16.98 6.58 18.00
N ASN A 46 -16.60 6.89 16.77
CA ASN A 46 -15.71 6.03 15.97
C ASN A 46 -14.37 5.79 16.66
N TRP A 47 -13.87 6.76 17.42
CA TRP A 47 -12.63 6.63 18.18
C TRP A 47 -12.76 5.64 19.35
N ASP A 48 -13.89 5.68 20.09
CA ASP A 48 -14.13 4.72 21.18
C ASP A 48 -14.24 3.28 20.65
N LEU A 49 -14.90 3.09 19.51
CA LEU A 49 -14.93 1.80 18.82
C LEU A 49 -13.52 1.33 18.43
N MET A 50 -12.72 2.22 17.84
CA MET A 50 -11.34 1.95 17.44
C MET A 50 -10.47 1.53 18.62
N GLU A 51 -10.55 2.22 19.76
CA GLU A 51 -9.79 1.86 20.97
C GLU A 51 -10.23 0.52 21.56
N LYS A 52 -11.53 0.22 21.56
CA LYS A 52 -12.01 -1.09 22.01
C LYS A 52 -11.56 -2.22 21.08
N ILE A 53 -11.51 -1.99 19.76
CA ILE A 53 -10.95 -2.95 18.80
C ILE A 53 -9.48 -3.21 19.09
N LYS A 54 -8.67 -2.15 19.29
CA LYS A 54 -7.25 -2.29 19.65
C LYS A 54 -7.06 -3.09 20.95
N ARG A 55 -7.90 -2.85 21.96
CA ARG A 55 -7.89 -3.63 23.21
C ARG A 55 -8.26 -5.09 22.98
N ALA A 56 -9.22 -5.38 22.10
CA ALA A 56 -9.68 -6.73 21.81
C ALA A 56 -8.59 -7.60 21.12
N VAL A 57 -7.69 -6.97 20.36
CA VAL A 57 -6.60 -7.68 19.67
C VAL A 57 -5.29 -7.70 20.46
N SER A 58 -5.21 -7.01 21.60
CA SER A 58 -4.03 -7.01 22.48
C SER A 58 -3.63 -8.44 22.87
N PRO A 59 -2.34 -8.81 22.85
CA PRO A 59 -1.15 -7.95 22.71
C PRO A 59 -0.73 -7.63 21.26
N ILE A 60 -1.54 -7.98 20.25
CA ILE A 60 -1.22 -7.71 18.84
C ILE A 60 -1.38 -6.21 18.57
N GLN A 61 -0.33 -5.60 18.03
CA GLN A 61 -0.34 -4.19 17.64
C GLN A 61 -0.69 -4.05 16.16
N LEU A 62 -1.75 -3.30 15.88
CA LEU A 62 -2.10 -2.89 14.52
C LEU A 62 -1.11 -1.80 14.07
N SER A 63 -0.63 -1.87 12.83
CA SER A 63 0.24 -0.84 12.24
C SER A 63 -0.53 0.46 12.00
N SER A 64 -1.76 0.35 11.51
CA SER A 64 -2.68 1.47 11.34
C SER A 64 -4.12 0.98 11.45
N ILE A 65 -5.05 1.88 11.77
CA ILE A 65 -6.49 1.62 11.70
C ILE A 65 -7.21 2.93 11.36
N ARG A 66 -8.09 2.89 10.37
CA ARG A 66 -8.82 4.05 9.86
C ARG A 66 -10.29 3.72 9.63
N VAL A 67 -11.15 4.73 9.74
CA VAL A 67 -12.55 4.62 9.36
C VAL A 67 -12.65 4.72 7.84
N VAL A 68 -13.25 3.73 7.20
CA VAL A 68 -13.51 3.73 5.74
C VAL A 68 -14.95 4.13 5.46
N MET A 69 -15.89 3.73 6.32
CA MET A 69 -17.31 4.04 6.17
C MET A 69 -17.95 4.22 7.53
N SER A 70 -18.79 5.24 7.67
CA SER A 70 -19.56 5.50 8.89
C SER A 70 -20.97 5.92 8.49
N THR A 71 -21.96 5.12 8.89
CA THR A 71 -23.39 5.35 8.62
C THR A 71 -24.16 5.18 9.93
N LEU A 72 -25.47 5.44 9.91
CA LEU A 72 -26.33 5.22 11.08
C LEU A 72 -26.45 3.74 11.48
N GLU A 73 -26.25 2.82 10.53
CA GLU A 73 -26.45 1.38 10.73
C GLU A 73 -25.14 0.58 10.81
N MET A 74 -24.03 1.17 10.36
CA MET A 74 -22.76 0.44 10.25
C MET A 74 -21.55 1.37 10.28
N VAL A 75 -20.49 0.91 10.95
CA VAL A 75 -19.15 1.47 10.84
C VAL A 75 -18.22 0.39 10.27
N ARG A 76 -17.38 0.77 9.29
CA ARG A 76 -16.31 -0.06 8.75
C ARG A 76 -14.96 0.59 8.98
N PHE A 77 -14.06 -0.20 9.53
CA PHE A 77 -12.66 0.13 9.68
C PHE A 77 -11.83 -0.72 8.72
N GLU A 78 -10.74 -0.13 8.25
CA GLU A 78 -9.64 -0.86 7.64
C GLU A 78 -8.43 -0.74 8.57
N ALA A 79 -7.82 -1.87 8.88
CA ALA A 79 -6.63 -1.94 9.71
C ALA A 79 -5.49 -2.63 8.98
N GLU A 80 -4.27 -2.16 9.20
CA GLU A 80 -3.04 -2.78 8.69
C GLU A 80 -2.36 -3.57 9.80
N LEU A 81 -1.86 -4.74 9.44
CA LEU A 81 -1.14 -5.67 10.30
C LEU A 81 0.32 -5.75 9.87
N PRO A 82 1.27 -5.80 10.83
CA PRO A 82 2.71 -5.80 10.54
C PRO A 82 3.21 -7.01 9.77
N ASN A 83 2.48 -8.14 9.79
CA ASN A 83 2.79 -9.30 8.97
C ASN A 83 1.51 -10.08 8.58
N ARG A 84 1.58 -10.87 7.52
CA ARG A 84 0.45 -11.70 7.06
C ARG A 84 0.17 -12.90 7.97
N LYS A 85 1.18 -13.37 8.71
CA LYS A 85 1.10 -14.55 9.59
C LYS A 85 0.09 -14.36 10.73
N ILE A 86 -0.05 -13.15 11.28
CA ILE A 86 -1.00 -12.85 12.38
C ILE A 86 -2.44 -12.59 11.91
N LEU A 87 -2.67 -12.40 10.60
CA LEU A 87 -3.98 -12.03 10.05
C LEU A 87 -5.09 -12.99 10.50
N ASN A 88 -4.89 -14.29 10.33
CA ASN A 88 -5.87 -15.31 10.71
C ASN A 88 -6.16 -15.33 12.21
N LYS A 89 -5.15 -15.01 13.04
CA LYS A 89 -5.30 -14.93 14.50
C LYS A 89 -6.17 -13.72 14.87
N VAL A 90 -5.93 -12.57 14.24
CA VAL A 90 -6.71 -11.35 14.46
C VAL A 90 -8.15 -11.49 13.98
N ILE A 91 -8.37 -12.07 12.80
CA ILE A 91 -9.73 -12.36 12.28
C ILE A 91 -10.49 -13.22 13.29
N LYS A 92 -9.91 -14.33 13.74
CA LYS A 92 -10.56 -15.21 14.72
C LYS A 92 -10.84 -14.55 16.07
N ALA A 93 -9.98 -13.62 16.51
CA ALA A 93 -10.17 -12.90 17.76
C ALA A 93 -11.31 -11.87 17.67
N LEU A 94 -11.51 -11.27 16.50
CA LEU A 94 -12.52 -10.24 16.29
C LEU A 94 -13.86 -10.78 15.78
N GLU A 95 -13.87 -11.91 15.08
CA GLU A 95 -15.10 -12.47 14.51
C GLU A 95 -16.08 -12.86 15.62
N GLY A 96 -17.26 -12.25 15.62
CA GLY A 96 -18.27 -12.46 16.66
C GLY A 96 -17.95 -11.79 18.00
N TYR A 97 -16.84 -11.05 18.11
CA TYR A 97 -16.49 -10.33 19.33
C TYR A 97 -17.56 -9.30 19.67
N SER A 98 -17.97 -9.26 20.94
CA SER A 98 -19.08 -8.44 21.41
C SER A 98 -18.56 -7.18 22.11
N LEU A 99 -18.79 -6.02 21.49
CA LEU A 99 -18.36 -4.72 21.97
C LEU A 99 -19.47 -4.01 22.74
N LYS A 100 -19.27 -3.81 24.04
CA LYS A 100 -20.14 -2.98 24.86
C LYS A 100 -19.80 -1.50 24.67
N VAL A 101 -20.79 -0.71 24.27
CA VAL A 101 -20.69 0.74 24.07
C VAL A 101 -21.57 1.44 25.10
N VAL A 102 -21.08 2.55 25.65
CA VAL A 102 -21.83 3.31 26.64
C VAL A 102 -23.12 3.87 26.01
N GLY A 103 -24.24 3.77 26.74
CA GLY A 103 -25.55 4.20 26.25
C GLY A 103 -26.33 3.15 25.46
N PHE A 104 -25.75 1.99 25.16
CA PHE A 104 -26.43 0.90 24.45
C PHE A 104 -26.50 -0.36 25.31
N PHE A 105 -27.69 -0.95 25.42
CA PHE A 105 -27.91 -2.20 26.16
C PHE A 105 -27.39 -3.42 25.40
N GLU A 106 -27.61 -3.45 24.08
CA GLU A 106 -27.18 -4.55 23.22
C GLU A 106 -25.71 -4.34 22.79
N PRO A 107 -24.84 -5.35 22.96
CA PRO A 107 -23.47 -5.26 22.50
C PRO A 107 -23.40 -5.30 20.97
N LEU A 108 -22.48 -4.53 20.40
CA LEU A 108 -22.21 -4.55 18.96
C LEU A 108 -21.45 -5.81 18.60
N LYS A 109 -21.90 -6.52 17.56
CA LYS A 109 -21.16 -7.66 17.02
C LYS A 109 -20.13 -7.17 16.00
N VAL A 110 -18.90 -7.60 16.19
CA VAL A 110 -17.80 -7.35 15.26
C VAL A 110 -17.75 -8.47 14.21
N ARG A 111 -17.55 -8.08 12.95
CA ARG A 111 -17.17 -8.98 11.86
C ARG A 111 -15.81 -8.57 11.33
N ALA A 112 -14.95 -9.53 11.06
CA ALA A 112 -13.59 -9.30 10.59
C ALA A 112 -13.28 -10.20 9.38
N SER A 113 -12.63 -9.63 8.37
CA SER A 113 -12.26 -10.37 7.16
C SER A 113 -10.98 -9.78 6.55
N GLU A 114 -10.21 -10.60 5.85
CA GLU A 114 -9.09 -10.10 5.05
C GLU A 114 -9.63 -9.07 4.05
N ALA A 115 -9.01 -7.89 4.02
CA ALA A 115 -9.32 -6.93 2.98
C ALA A 115 -8.79 -7.46 1.65
N LYS A 116 -9.64 -7.47 0.63
CA LYS A 116 -9.19 -7.81 -0.72
C LYS A 116 -8.11 -6.82 -1.15
N SER A 117 -7.08 -7.32 -1.82
CA SER A 117 -6.15 -6.45 -2.50
C SER A 117 -6.93 -5.62 -3.53
N ASP A 118 -6.71 -4.32 -3.57
CA ASP A 118 -7.24 -3.42 -4.61
C ASP A 118 -6.60 -3.69 -5.99
N PHE A 119 -5.80 -4.76 -6.12
CA PHE A 119 -5.15 -5.14 -7.35
C PHE A 119 -6.19 -5.70 -8.35
N PRO A 120 -6.23 -5.21 -9.60
CA PRO A 120 -7.26 -5.62 -10.54
C PRO A 120 -7.10 -7.09 -10.92
N THR A 121 -8.22 -7.80 -11.03
CA THR A 121 -8.30 -9.17 -11.53
C THR A 121 -8.24 -9.20 -13.06
N ARG A 122 -7.90 -10.34 -13.67
CA ARG A 122 -7.90 -10.51 -15.15
C ARG A 122 -9.20 -10.02 -15.79
N HIS A 123 -10.33 -10.23 -15.12
CA HIS A 123 -11.62 -9.74 -15.61
C HIS A 123 -11.67 -8.20 -15.63
N ASP A 124 -11.25 -7.56 -14.53
CA ASP A 124 -11.17 -6.09 -14.44
C ASP A 124 -10.25 -5.52 -15.54
N TRP A 125 -9.16 -6.23 -15.85
CA TRP A 125 -8.24 -5.90 -16.96
C TRP A 125 -8.92 -6.01 -18.32
N ASP A 126 -9.55 -7.15 -18.61
CA ASP A 126 -10.19 -7.42 -19.89
C ASP A 126 -11.40 -6.49 -20.12
N GLU A 127 -12.10 -6.09 -19.05
CA GLU A 127 -13.18 -5.10 -19.09
C GLU A 127 -12.63 -3.70 -19.36
N PHE A 128 -11.55 -3.30 -18.68
CA PHE A 128 -10.90 -2.01 -18.89
C PHE A 128 -10.49 -1.81 -20.36
N PHE A 129 -9.77 -2.78 -20.95
CA PHE A 129 -9.34 -2.67 -22.35
C PHE A 129 -10.49 -2.73 -23.36
N ARG A 130 -11.62 -3.35 -23.01
CA ARG A 130 -12.82 -3.35 -23.87
C ARG A 130 -13.58 -2.04 -23.84
N THR A 131 -13.56 -1.32 -22.71
CA THR A 131 -14.46 -0.18 -22.46
C THR A 131 -13.77 1.17 -22.46
N ALA A 132 -12.44 1.23 -22.28
CA ALA A 132 -11.67 2.46 -22.22
C ALA A 132 -11.56 3.16 -23.60
N LYS A 133 -12.58 3.94 -23.97
CA LYS A 133 -12.53 4.83 -25.12
C LYS A 133 -11.68 6.07 -24.78
N GLY A 134 -10.61 6.29 -25.55
CA GLY A 134 -9.75 7.49 -25.41
C GLY A 134 -8.55 7.34 -24.47
N MET A 135 -8.04 6.12 -24.29
CA MET A 135 -6.79 5.87 -23.56
C MET A 135 -5.60 6.50 -24.29
N ASP A 136 -4.79 7.30 -23.59
CA ASP A 136 -3.54 7.85 -24.10
C ASP A 136 -2.36 7.04 -23.54
N GLU A 137 -1.76 6.21 -24.39
CA GLU A 137 -0.63 5.34 -24.00
C GLU A 137 0.60 6.12 -23.53
N LEU A 138 0.67 7.43 -23.85
CA LEU A 138 1.78 8.30 -23.45
C LEU A 138 1.62 8.84 -22.02
N LYS A 139 0.45 8.65 -21.38
CA LYS A 139 0.21 9.10 -20.00
C LYS A 139 0.51 7.99 -18.98
N PRO A 140 1.38 8.25 -17.99
CA PRO A 140 1.70 7.28 -16.95
C PRO A 140 0.46 6.82 -16.18
N GLY A 141 0.28 5.49 -16.08
CA GLY A 141 -0.81 4.88 -15.33
C GLY A 141 -2.18 4.89 -16.00
N GLU A 142 -2.32 5.40 -17.24
CA GLU A 142 -3.56 5.22 -18.02
C GLU A 142 -3.64 3.83 -18.65
N ARG A 143 -2.49 3.29 -19.05
CA ARG A 143 -2.39 1.86 -19.30
C ARG A 143 -2.37 1.14 -17.97
N PRO A 144 -3.20 0.11 -17.80
CA PRO A 144 -3.28 -0.54 -16.53
C PRO A 144 -1.99 -1.38 -16.33
N ASP A 145 -1.32 -1.86 -17.40
CA ASP A 145 -0.12 -2.69 -17.33
C ASP A 145 1.16 -1.89 -16.98
N THR A 146 1.01 -0.59 -16.80
CA THR A 146 2.07 0.33 -16.35
C THR A 146 2.07 0.44 -14.83
N ILE A 147 3.14 -0.06 -14.20
CA ILE A 147 3.38 0.13 -12.77
C ILE A 147 4.26 1.36 -12.56
N TYR A 148 3.76 2.31 -11.78
CA TYR A 148 4.50 3.49 -11.37
C TYR A 148 5.14 3.27 -9.99
N PHE A 149 6.47 3.23 -9.94
CA PHE A 149 7.20 3.27 -8.68
C PHE A 149 7.53 4.70 -8.27
N ALA A 150 7.56 4.91 -6.96
CA ALA A 150 7.97 6.15 -6.30
C ALA A 150 8.72 5.82 -5.01
N LYS A 151 9.60 6.73 -4.60
CA LYS A 151 10.36 6.80 -3.34
C LYS A 151 11.37 5.68 -3.17
N LEU A 152 11.83 5.12 -4.28
CA LEU A 152 12.87 4.11 -4.25
C LEU A 152 14.25 4.79 -4.26
N PRO A 153 15.19 4.38 -3.39
CA PRO A 153 16.57 4.82 -3.47
C PRO A 153 17.20 4.43 -4.80
N SER A 154 17.78 5.39 -5.52
CA SER A 154 18.41 5.14 -6.83
C SER A 154 19.60 4.20 -6.75
N ASN A 155 20.33 4.25 -5.63
CA ASN A 155 21.50 3.42 -5.39
C ASN A 155 21.19 1.91 -5.28
N TRP A 156 19.94 1.52 -5.04
CA TRP A 156 19.52 0.11 -5.04
C TRP A 156 19.56 -0.53 -6.42
N PHE A 157 19.56 0.28 -7.49
CA PHE A 157 19.46 -0.18 -8.86
C PHE A 157 20.65 0.26 -9.73
N MET A 158 21.80 0.60 -9.13
CA MET A 158 23.00 0.94 -9.88
C MET A 158 23.66 -0.32 -10.46
N ASP A 159 24.37 -0.15 -11.57
CA ASP A 159 25.20 -1.21 -12.14
C ASP A 159 26.56 -1.20 -11.45
N GLU A 160 26.90 -2.26 -10.71
CA GLU A 160 28.17 -2.34 -9.98
C GLU A 160 29.40 -2.32 -10.90
N SER A 161 29.21 -2.64 -12.19
CA SER A 161 30.28 -2.57 -13.18
C SER A 161 30.63 -1.14 -13.61
N ASP A 162 29.74 -0.17 -13.35
CA ASP A 162 29.87 1.23 -13.75
C ASP A 162 30.04 2.13 -12.50
N LYS A 163 31.21 2.06 -11.88
CA LYS A 163 31.50 2.71 -10.59
C LYS A 163 31.49 4.24 -10.62
N ASP A 164 31.64 4.84 -11.80
CA ASP A 164 31.65 6.29 -11.98
C ASP A 164 30.23 6.86 -12.16
N ASN A 165 29.24 5.98 -12.33
CA ASN A 165 27.86 6.36 -12.60
C ASN A 165 27.00 6.28 -11.34
N SER A 166 26.44 7.42 -10.94
CA SER A 166 25.54 7.53 -9.78
C SER A 166 24.06 7.34 -10.14
N LEU A 167 23.77 7.05 -11.42
CA LEU A 167 22.41 6.87 -11.91
C LEU A 167 21.97 5.41 -11.80
N PRO A 168 20.67 5.16 -11.56
CA PRO A 168 20.13 3.81 -11.62
C PRO A 168 20.18 3.27 -13.07
N SER A 169 20.36 1.96 -13.19
CA SER A 169 20.50 1.25 -14.46
C SER A 169 19.17 0.62 -14.88
N GLU A 170 18.73 0.91 -16.11
CA GLU A 170 17.60 0.21 -16.74
C GLU A 170 17.81 -1.30 -16.74
N LYS A 171 19.04 -1.76 -17.01
CA LYS A 171 19.35 -3.20 -17.09
C LYS A 171 19.13 -3.89 -15.75
N VAL A 172 19.50 -3.23 -14.65
CA VAL A 172 19.34 -3.75 -13.30
C VAL A 172 17.85 -3.77 -12.92
N LEU A 173 17.13 -2.67 -13.15
CA LEU A 173 15.68 -2.60 -12.91
C LEU A 173 14.93 -3.70 -13.69
N ARG A 174 15.23 -3.83 -14.98
CA ARG A 174 14.65 -4.85 -15.84
C ARG A 174 14.89 -6.25 -15.27
N ARG A 175 16.12 -6.60 -14.92
CA ARG A 175 16.47 -7.90 -14.33
C ARG A 175 15.74 -8.16 -13.01
N VAL A 176 15.63 -7.15 -12.15
CA VAL A 176 14.92 -7.25 -10.87
C VAL A 176 13.44 -7.54 -11.07
N PHE A 177 12.77 -6.86 -12.01
CA PHE A 177 11.33 -6.98 -12.18
C PHE A 177 10.89 -8.04 -13.18
N GLU A 178 11.78 -8.52 -14.06
CA GLU A 178 11.48 -9.58 -15.02
C GLU A 178 11.15 -10.93 -14.35
N GLN A 179 11.48 -11.10 -13.06
CA GLN A 179 11.05 -12.24 -12.26
C GLN A 179 9.50 -12.36 -12.16
N PHE A 180 8.76 -11.27 -12.34
CA PHE A 180 7.29 -11.24 -12.28
C PHE A 180 6.61 -11.35 -13.65
N GLY A 181 7.38 -11.32 -14.73
CA GLY A 181 6.89 -11.31 -16.11
C GLY A 181 7.76 -10.45 -17.01
N LYS A 182 7.57 -10.57 -18.33
CA LYS A 182 8.41 -9.85 -19.30
C LYS A 182 8.19 -8.35 -19.18
N VAL A 183 9.28 -7.59 -19.05
CA VAL A 183 9.19 -6.12 -19.01
C VAL A 183 9.28 -5.57 -20.43
N ARG A 184 8.28 -4.83 -20.90
CA ARG A 184 8.23 -4.23 -22.23
C ARG A 184 9.05 -2.94 -22.29
N CYS A 185 8.79 -2.02 -21.38
CA CYS A 185 9.43 -0.71 -21.35
C CYS A 185 9.84 -0.33 -19.93
N VAL A 186 10.91 0.43 -19.84
CA VAL A 186 11.56 0.89 -18.63
C VAL A 186 11.85 2.38 -18.81
N ASP A 187 11.14 3.25 -18.09
CA ASP A 187 11.34 4.71 -18.15
C ASP A 187 11.85 5.26 -16.82
N ILE A 188 13.12 5.67 -16.76
CA ILE A 188 13.75 6.30 -15.59
C ILE A 188 13.96 7.80 -15.88
N PRO A 189 13.13 8.72 -15.35
CA PRO A 189 13.20 10.13 -15.73
C PRO A 189 14.51 10.83 -15.40
N ILE A 190 15.25 10.38 -14.38
CA ILE A 190 16.56 10.96 -14.04
C ILE A 190 17.65 10.61 -15.07
N CYS A 191 17.48 9.52 -15.82
CA CYS A 191 18.43 9.07 -16.84
C CYS A 191 18.21 9.75 -18.19
N ASP A 192 17.09 10.47 -18.37
CA ASP A 192 16.80 11.21 -19.60
C ASP A 192 17.20 12.70 -19.44
N PRO A 193 18.22 13.18 -20.17
CA PRO A 193 18.71 14.55 -20.06
C PRO A 193 17.70 15.59 -20.52
N TYR A 194 16.74 15.22 -21.38
CA TYR A 194 15.73 16.14 -21.91
C TYR A 194 14.58 16.37 -20.95
N ARG A 195 14.32 15.46 -20.00
CA ARG A 195 13.23 15.61 -18.99
C ARG A 195 13.38 16.88 -18.17
N LYS A 196 14.61 17.32 -17.89
CA LYS A 196 14.88 18.58 -17.17
C LYS A 196 14.39 19.82 -17.92
N GLN A 197 14.21 19.72 -19.23
CA GLN A 197 13.76 20.80 -20.12
C GLN A 197 12.25 20.72 -20.39
N MET A 198 11.58 19.64 -19.96
CA MET A 198 10.14 19.47 -20.11
C MET A 198 9.38 20.18 -18.97
N SER A 199 8.10 20.47 -19.21
CA SER A 199 7.20 20.97 -18.16
C SER A 199 7.09 19.96 -17.01
N SER A 200 6.82 20.45 -15.79
CA SER A 200 6.71 19.61 -14.58
C SER A 200 5.65 18.52 -14.68
N ASP A 201 4.64 18.72 -15.51
CA ASP A 201 3.54 17.78 -15.71
C ASP A 201 3.96 16.55 -16.54
N ILE A 202 5.03 16.69 -17.34
CA ILE A 202 5.48 15.68 -18.32
C ILE A 202 6.88 15.16 -17.98
N SER A 203 7.71 15.96 -17.29
CA SER A 203 9.10 15.60 -16.98
C SER A 203 9.21 14.33 -16.13
N GLY A 204 8.18 14.00 -15.34
CA GLY A 204 8.26 12.91 -14.36
C GLY A 204 9.25 13.19 -13.22
N ILE A 205 9.96 14.32 -13.24
CA ILE A 205 10.91 14.75 -12.22
C ILE A 205 10.15 15.62 -11.21
N LYS A 206 10.02 15.15 -9.97
CA LYS A 206 9.45 15.92 -8.86
C LYS A 206 10.56 16.22 -7.86
N VAL A 207 11.13 17.43 -7.90
CA VAL A 207 12.12 17.90 -6.93
C VAL A 207 11.39 18.50 -5.73
N THR A 208 11.45 17.86 -4.57
CA THR A 208 11.09 18.50 -3.29
C THR A 208 12.33 18.48 -2.40
N GLY A 209 12.73 19.65 -1.92
CA GLY A 209 13.91 19.85 -1.07
C GLY A 209 13.86 19.07 0.25
N PHE A 210 15.06 18.68 0.69
CA PHE A 210 15.50 18.26 2.02
C PHE A 210 14.43 17.94 3.09
N SER A 211 14.46 16.70 3.60
CA SER A 211 14.28 16.46 5.03
C SER A 211 15.42 15.58 5.52
N PHE A 212 16.22 16.17 6.39
CA PHE A 212 17.39 15.63 7.05
C PHE A 212 16.95 14.54 8.06
N GLY A 213 17.53 13.34 7.96
CA GLY A 213 17.49 12.32 9.01
C GLY A 213 16.11 11.73 9.33
N GLN A 214 15.70 10.72 8.57
CA GLN A 214 14.95 9.53 9.05
C GLN A 214 14.70 8.61 7.85
N VAL A 215 15.10 7.34 7.98
CA VAL A 215 14.83 6.28 7.00
C VAL A 215 13.31 6.12 6.89
N LEU A 216 12.71 6.61 5.81
CA LEU A 216 11.29 6.45 5.53
C LEU A 216 11.06 5.19 4.69
N SER A 217 10.77 4.10 5.37
CA SER A 217 10.23 2.88 4.77
C SER A 217 8.74 3.01 4.44
N PHE A 218 8.39 2.44 3.28
CA PHE A 218 7.09 2.12 2.65
C PHE A 218 5.77 2.53 3.32
N SER A 219 4.95 3.24 2.54
CA SER A 219 3.48 3.10 2.49
C SER A 219 2.93 3.61 1.15
N PHE A 220 1.98 2.87 0.57
CA PHE A 220 1.14 3.29 -0.55
C PHE A 220 0.25 4.46 -0.10
N LEU A 221 0.63 5.69 -0.42
CA LEU A 221 -0.28 6.75 -0.87
C LEU A 221 0.53 7.93 -1.42
N LYS A 222 -0.13 8.65 -2.34
CA LYS A 222 0.29 9.86 -3.06
C LYS A 222 1.37 10.72 -2.39
N LEU A 223 2.25 11.22 -3.26
CA LEU A 223 3.28 12.27 -3.12
C LEU A 223 4.70 11.81 -2.81
N GLY A 224 5.51 11.66 -3.89
CA GLY A 224 6.82 12.33 -3.99
C GLY A 224 8.06 11.44 -4.14
N LEU A 225 8.74 11.54 -5.29
CA LEU A 225 10.10 11.12 -5.68
C LEU A 225 10.30 9.74 -6.34
N PHE A 226 11.30 9.62 -7.22
CA PHE A 226 11.68 8.51 -8.13
C PHE A 226 10.58 7.77 -8.90
N VAL A 227 10.19 8.34 -10.04
CA VAL A 227 9.25 7.74 -10.98
C VAL A 227 9.92 6.66 -11.79
N PHE A 228 9.29 5.49 -11.88
CA PHE A 228 9.65 4.53 -12.90
C PHE A 228 8.41 3.80 -13.40
N SER A 229 8.25 3.70 -14.73
CA SER A 229 7.13 3.02 -15.39
C SER A 229 7.58 1.65 -15.89
N LEU A 230 7.04 0.59 -15.31
CA LEU A 230 7.29 -0.79 -15.74
C LEU A 230 6.06 -1.30 -16.48
N MET A 231 6.17 -1.59 -17.78
CA MET A 231 5.14 -2.35 -18.50
C MET A 231 5.45 -3.83 -18.39
N ILE A 232 4.60 -4.64 -17.75
CA ILE A 232 4.78 -6.10 -17.72
C ILE A 232 3.86 -6.73 -18.77
N GLU A 233 4.44 -7.30 -19.82
CA GLU A 233 3.77 -8.21 -20.75
C GLU A 233 3.41 -9.51 -19.99
N LYS A 234 2.13 -9.87 -19.96
CA LYS A 234 1.73 -11.23 -19.56
C LYS A 234 1.42 -12.06 -20.80
N CYS A 235 2.01 -13.26 -20.84
CA CYS A 235 1.44 -14.42 -21.53
C CYS A 235 0.10 -14.81 -20.89
#